data_AF-A0A1T5MGJ0-F1
#
_entry.id   AF-A0A1T5MGJ0-F1
#
_cell.length_a   1.000
_cell.length_b   1.000
_cell.length_c   1.000
_cell.angle_alpha   90.00
_cell.angle_beta   90.00
_cell.angle_gamma   90.00
#
_symmetry.space_group_name_H-M   'P 1'
#
loop_
_entity.id
_entity.type
_entity.pdbx_description
1 polymer ?
#
loop_
_entity_poly.entity_id
_entity_poly.type
_entity_poly.pdbx_seq_one_letter_code
_entity_poly.pdbx_strand_id
1 'polypeptide(L)' 'MDFGIKDDIIALVSLNRNVVSSSAPIFFVENKEKQEETALLIAKITMGMVHDLRNGVYAIVRH' A
#
# COMPACT_ATOMS: atom_id res chain seq x y z
N MET A 1 25.79 2.92 -11.97
CA MET A 1 25.52 2.90 -10.52
C MET A 1 24.16 3.53 -10.31
N ASP A 2 23.17 2.76 -9.88
CA ASP A 2 21.89 3.30 -9.43
C ASP A 2 22.04 3.82 -8.00
N PHE A 3 21.96 5.15 -7.84
CA PHE A 3 22.01 5.84 -6.54
C PHE A 3 20.60 6.20 -6.01
N GLY A 4 19.55 5.49 -6.46
CA GLY A 4 18.17 5.70 -6.04
C GLY A 4 17.74 4.73 -4.92
N ILE A 5 16.79 5.17 -4.08
CA ILE A 5 16.04 4.27 -3.19
C ILE A 5 15.36 3.22 -4.09
N LYS A 6 15.75 1.95 -3.94
CA LYS A 6 15.27 0.86 -4.80
C LYS A 6 13.88 0.39 -4.38
N ASP A 7 13.60 0.36 -3.09
CA ASP A 7 12.32 -0.11 -2.56
C ASP A 7 11.61 1.04 -1.84
N ASP A 8 10.50 1.51 -2.41
CA ASP A 8 9.71 2.60 -1.83
C ASP A 8 8.26 2.17 -1.54
N ILE A 9 7.79 2.48 -0.33
CA ILE A 9 6.41 2.23 0.08
C ILE A 9 5.56 3.39 -0.44
N ILE A 10 4.78 3.12 -1.46
CA ILE A 10 3.99 4.12 -2.17
C ILE A 10 2.71 4.46 -1.41
N ALA A 11 2.04 3.46 -0.84
CA ALA A 11 0.78 3.63 -0.11
C ALA A 11 0.48 2.43 0.78
N LEU A 12 -0.37 2.66 1.79
CA LEU A 12 -0.97 1.63 2.63
C LEU A 12 -2.49 1.63 2.45
N VAL A 13 -3.11 0.46 2.37
CA VAL A 13 -4.59 0.31 2.35
C VAL A 13 -5.00 -0.55 3.54
N SER A 14 -5.83 -0.02 4.43
CA SER A 14 -6.14 -0.70 5.70
C SER A 14 -7.62 -0.65 6.08
N LEU A 15 -8.07 -1.71 6.76
CA LEU A 15 -9.34 -1.78 7.47
C LEU A 15 -9.25 -1.19 8.89
N ASN A 16 -8.04 -0.98 9.40
CA ASN A 16 -7.80 -0.56 10.77
C ASN A 16 -7.41 0.92 10.83
N ARG A 17 -8.29 1.77 11.36
CA ARG A 17 -8.07 3.22 11.52
C ARG A 17 -6.97 3.59 12.54
N ASN A 18 -6.45 2.63 13.29
CA ASN A 18 -5.35 2.86 14.23
C ASN A 18 -3.97 2.75 13.57
N VAL A 19 -3.90 2.40 12.28
CA VAL A 19 -2.64 2.35 11.53
C VAL A 19 -2.11 3.77 11.35
N VAL A 20 -0.82 3.95 11.61
CA VAL A 20 -0.11 5.22 11.48
C VAL A 20 1.07 5.04 10.53
N SER A 21 1.35 6.08 9.75
CA SER A 21 2.45 6.11 8.78
C SER A 21 2.92 7.55 8.65
N SER A 22 4.24 7.73 8.68
CA SER A 22 4.87 9.04 8.43
C SER A 22 5.43 9.16 7.02
N SER A 23 5.62 8.04 6.32
CA SER A 23 6.34 7.98 5.04
C SER A 23 5.44 7.78 3.83
N ALA A 24 4.24 7.23 4.02
CA ALA A 24 3.32 6.89 2.92
C ALA A 24 1.85 7.19 3.29
N PRO A 25 1.01 7.62 2.32
CA PRO A 25 -0.42 7.83 2.54
C PRO A 25 -1.13 6.53 2.93
N ILE A 26 -2.13 6.65 3.79
CA ILE A 26 -3.00 5.53 4.21
C ILE A 26 -4.40 5.75 3.64
N PHE A 27 -4.92 4.75 2.95
CA PHE A 27 -6.30 4.66 2.49
C PHE A 27 -7.08 3.73 3.42
N PHE A 28 -7.96 4.30 4.23
CA PHE A 28 -8.88 3.51 5.05
C PHE A 28 -10.09 3.09 4.24
N VAL A 29 -10.39 1.80 4.24
CA VAL A 29 -11.53 1.20 3.53
C VAL A 29 -12.44 0.46 4.50
N GLU A 30 -13.66 0.20 4.06
CA GLU A 30 -14.72 -0.34 4.92
C GLU A 30 -14.78 -1.88 4.96
N ASN A 31 -14.25 -2.57 3.95
CA ASN A 31 -14.29 -4.02 3.85
C ASN A 31 -13.15 -4.58 2.97
N LYS A 32 -12.94 -5.90 3.01
CA LYS A 32 -11.86 -6.58 2.29
C LYS A 32 -11.96 -6.44 0.76
N GLU A 33 -13.16 -6.45 0.21
CA GLU A 33 -13.38 -6.28 -1.23
C GLU A 33 -12.86 -4.89 -1.68
N LYS A 34 -13.21 -3.83 -0.95
CA LYS A 34 -12.67 -2.49 -1.17
C LYS A 34 -11.18 -2.37 -0.89
N GLN A 35 -10.65 -3.15 0.05
CA GLN A 35 -9.21 -3.23 0.32
C GLN A 35 -8.43 -3.76 -0.89
N GLU A 36 -8.89 -4.88 -1.45
CA GLU A 36 -8.30 -5.51 -2.63
C GLU A 36 -8.45 -4.63 -3.86
N GLU A 37 -9.65 -4.08 -4.11
CA GLU A 37 -9.91 -3.18 -5.24
C GLU A 37 -8.98 -1.95 -5.18
N THR A 38 -8.94 -1.26 -4.03
CA THR A 38 -8.13 -0.04 -3.86
C THR A 38 -6.65 -0.33 -4.02
N ALA A 39 -6.13 -1.40 -3.41
CA ALA A 39 -4.73 -1.75 -3.52
C ALA A 39 -4.32 -2.12 -4.94
N LEU A 40 -5.15 -2.88 -5.67
CA LEU A 40 -4.90 -3.24 -7.07
C LEU A 40 -4.91 -2.01 -7.98
N LEU A 41 -5.83 -1.07 -7.78
CA LEU A 41 -5.89 0.17 -8.56
C LEU A 41 -4.65 1.03 -8.33
N ILE A 42 -4.24 1.21 -7.07
CA ILE A 42 -3.03 1.98 -6.72
C ILE A 42 -1.80 1.31 -7.35
N ALA A 43 -1.64 0.00 -7.18
CA ALA A 43 -0.52 -0.74 -7.76
C ALA A 43 -0.44 -0.57 -9.28
N LYS A 44 -1.57 -0.62 -9.99
CA LYS A 44 -1.63 -0.41 -11.45
C LYS A 44 -1.15 0.98 -11.87
N ILE A 45 -1.58 2.04 -11.19
CA ILE A 45 -1.21 3.42 -11.57
C ILE A 45 0.24 3.77 -11.18
N THR A 46 0.79 3.12 -10.15
CA THR A 46 2.14 3.42 -9.66
C THR A 46 3.20 2.43 -10.15
N MET A 47 2.81 1.44 -10.97
CA MET A 47 3.65 0.30 -11.34
C MET A 47 4.24 -0.42 -10.11
N GLY A 48 3.46 -0.45 -9.02
CA GLY A 48 3.84 -1.09 -7.76
C GLY A 48 3.33 -2.52 -7.66
N MET A 49 3.76 -3.21 -6.63
CA MET A 49 3.27 -4.53 -6.22
C MET A 49 2.53 -4.44 -4.90
N VAL A 50 1.45 -5.20 -4.77
CA VAL A 50 0.67 -5.30 -3.53
C VAL A 50 1.28 -6.39 -2.65
N HIS A 51 1.59 -6.03 -1.40
CA HIS A 51 2.01 -6.94 -0.35
C HIS A 51 0.97 -6.98 0.76
N ASP A 52 0.44 -8.17 1.06
CA ASP A 52 -0.39 -8.39 2.25
C ASP A 52 0.50 -8.57 3.49
N LEU A 53 0.37 -7.67 4.46
CA LEU A 53 1.10 -7.73 5.72
C LEU A 53 0.44 -8.65 6.77
N ARG A 54 -0.69 -9.29 6.42
CA ARG A 54 -1.46 -10.25 7.24
C ARG A 54 -1.94 -9.70 8.59
N ASN A 55 -2.01 -8.37 8.72
CA ASN A 55 -2.51 -7.66 9.89
C ASN A 55 -3.63 -6.66 9.53
N GLY A 56 -4.29 -6.86 8.38
CA GLY A 56 -5.31 -5.96 7.87
C GLY A 56 -4.75 -4.72 7.17
N VAL A 57 -3.50 -4.76 6.72
CA VAL A 57 -2.84 -3.72 5.91
C VAL A 57 -2.28 -4.34 4.64
N TYR A 58 -2.58 -3.73 3.51
CA TYR A 58 -1.89 -3.97 2.25
C TYR A 58 -0.90 -2.82 2.02
N ALA A 59 0.34 -3.15 1.66
CA ALA A 59 1.35 -2.18 1.29
C ALA A 59 1.59 -2.24 -0.22
N ILE A 60 1.64 -1.08 -0.87
CA ILE A 60 2.03 -0.97 -2.28
C ILE A 60 3.50 -0.57 -2.30
N VAL A 61 4.36 -1.42 -2.86
CA VAL A 61 5.81 -1.21 -2.94
C VAL A 61 6.23 -1.13 -4.40
N ARG A 62 7.14 -0.19 -4.72
CA ARG A 62 7.83 -0.15 -6.02
C ARG A 62 9.30 -0.53 -5.79
N HIS A 63 9.77 -1.52 -6.53
CA HIS A 63 11.14 -2.04 -6.52
C HIS A 63 12.00 -1.47 -7.65
#